data_AF-A0A358PGV2-F1
#
_entry.id   AF-A0A358PGV2-F1
#
_cell.length_a   1.000
_cell.length_b   1.000
_cell.length_c   1.000
_cell.angle_alpha   90.00
_cell.angle_beta   90.00
_cell.angle_gamma   90.00
#
_symmetry.space_group_name_H-M   'P 1'
#
loop_
_entity.id
_entity.type
_entity.pdbx_description
1 polymer ?
#
loop_
_entity_poly.entity_id
_entity_poly.type
_entity_poly.pdbx_seq_one_letter_code
_entity_poly.pdbx_strand_id
1 'polypeptide(L)'
;MLALARSGFYPTQSGYFSEYYAKIEKLVAANGSPKLHPQKSTENSRLIIALSSIGRDARSVAGFDLTAPLGDFNYVKKQGLNGVIFALIALDCNKDYGMSDTKSQCVDLLLSRECDGGGWALGLGTAEADITAMAITALAPYRKAAAAIERGVEKLSALQNANGSFSSGGVETSESCSQVLVALSTVGINAHKDSRFIKNGNSALDALCAFYVGGGFAHMANGGANSMATEQAAYALCAYDRFLSGRSSLYNMNDVSPVSPAEPTDKPTPKPTGKPTAAPTDAAPSDAAYSTAPATDTAATDAAYTDAPATDAVPTDTSAASTSPNRPSFEPDATAEIETTDAVSPRESASAQGSDRTKSGSRVFAVVIAAAAVCLLGTAAYFVIKKRNRRQ
;
A
#
# COMPACT_ATOMS: atom_id res chain seq x y z
N MET A 1 3.95 -0.18 5.38
CA MET A 1 3.11 -0.11 6.63
C MET A 1 2.32 -1.39 6.87
N LEU A 2 1.48 -1.78 5.89
CA LEU A 2 0.58 -2.95 5.96
C LEU A 2 1.27 -4.24 6.43
N ALA A 3 2.42 -4.60 5.84
CA ALA A 3 3.15 -5.82 6.19
C ALA A 3 3.60 -5.84 7.67
N LEU A 4 4.09 -4.71 8.18
CA LEU A 4 4.57 -4.61 9.57
C LEU A 4 3.42 -4.79 10.57
N ALA A 5 2.27 -4.17 10.29
CA ALA A 5 1.10 -4.28 11.14
C ALA A 5 0.48 -5.69 11.08
N ARG A 6 0.31 -6.25 9.87
CA ARG A 6 -0.39 -7.52 9.66
C ARG A 6 0.46 -8.75 9.97
N SER A 7 1.79 -8.63 9.95
CA SER A 7 2.70 -9.69 10.43
C SER A 7 2.65 -9.84 11.95
N GLY A 8 2.30 -8.77 12.67
CA GLY A 8 2.38 -8.71 14.13
C GLY A 8 3.80 -8.41 14.63
N PHE A 9 4.70 -7.96 13.75
CA PHE A 9 6.08 -7.61 14.11
C PHE A 9 6.13 -6.49 15.16
N TYR A 10 5.23 -5.52 15.05
CA TYR A 10 4.95 -4.55 16.10
C TYR A 10 3.49 -4.67 16.56
N PRO A 11 3.21 -4.51 17.87
CA PRO A 11 1.84 -4.28 18.35
C PRO A 11 1.26 -3.04 17.67
N THR A 12 -0.05 -3.07 17.34
CA THR A 12 -0.72 -1.94 16.69
C THR A 12 -0.72 -0.67 17.55
N GLN A 13 -0.59 -0.80 18.88
CA GLN A 13 -0.43 0.33 19.81
C GLN A 13 1.03 0.81 20.00
N SER A 14 1.98 0.32 19.21
CA SER A 14 3.39 0.72 19.35
C SER A 14 3.62 2.21 19.07
N GLY A 15 4.69 2.76 19.66
CA GLY A 15 5.14 4.14 19.37
C GLY A 15 5.38 4.37 17.88
N TYR A 16 5.91 3.37 17.17
CA TYR A 16 6.12 3.41 15.72
C TYR A 16 4.84 3.74 14.93
N PHE A 17 3.74 3.03 15.18
CA PHE A 17 2.47 3.29 14.50
C PHE A 17 1.79 4.58 14.98
N SER A 18 2.01 4.95 16.24
CA SER A 18 1.50 6.21 16.79
C SER A 18 2.16 7.43 16.14
N GLU A 19 3.48 7.40 15.95
CA GLU A 19 4.23 8.44 15.22
C GLU A 19 3.83 8.50 13.74
N TYR A 20 3.65 7.34 13.11
CA TYR A 20 3.14 7.28 11.74
C TYR A 20 1.75 7.94 11.63
N TYR A 21 0.82 7.58 12.52
CA TYR A 21 -0.52 8.14 12.52
C TYR A 21 -0.49 9.66 12.74
N ALA A 22 0.32 10.17 13.68
CA ALA A 22 0.46 11.61 13.90
C ALA A 22 0.96 12.37 12.66
N LYS A 23 1.82 11.74 11.83
CA LYS A 23 2.22 12.30 10.53
C LYS A 23 1.04 12.32 9.56
N ILE A 24 0.27 11.23 9.46
CA ILE A 24 -0.92 11.16 8.61
C ILE A 24 -1.95 12.23 9.00
N GLU A 25 -2.22 12.42 10.29
CA GLU A 25 -3.16 13.46 10.74
C GLU A 25 -2.74 14.85 10.28
N LYS A 26 -1.45 15.20 10.42
CA LYS A 26 -0.91 16.48 9.94
C LYS A 26 -1.08 16.64 8.42
N LEU A 27 -0.82 15.57 7.67
CA LEU A 27 -0.91 15.58 6.21
C LEU A 27 -2.37 15.71 5.73
N VAL A 28 -3.30 15.00 6.36
CA VAL A 28 -4.75 15.09 6.05
C VAL A 28 -5.29 16.46 6.44
N ALA A 29 -4.90 16.99 7.61
CA ALA A 29 -5.26 18.35 8.03
C ALA A 29 -4.76 19.40 7.03
N ALA A 30 -3.51 19.28 6.57
CA ALA A 30 -2.93 20.17 5.56
C ALA A 30 -3.59 20.04 4.18
N ASN A 31 -4.12 18.86 3.83
CA ASN A 31 -4.92 18.68 2.61
C ASN A 31 -6.27 19.41 2.71
N GLY A 32 -6.84 19.51 3.91
CA GLY A 32 -8.09 20.25 4.16
C GLY A 32 -9.33 19.63 3.49
N SER A 33 -9.25 18.37 3.08
CA SER A 33 -10.29 17.67 2.33
C SER A 33 -10.21 16.16 2.60
N PRO A 34 -11.36 15.45 2.64
CA PRO A 34 -11.34 13.98 2.70
C PRO A 34 -10.87 13.37 1.37
N LYS A 35 -11.03 14.09 0.25
CA LYS A 35 -10.56 13.67 -1.07
C LYS A 35 -9.08 14.04 -1.20
N LEU A 36 -8.21 13.02 -1.15
CA LEU A 36 -6.76 13.21 -1.10
C LEU A 36 -6.16 13.57 -2.46
N HIS A 37 -6.83 13.22 -3.56
CA HIS A 37 -6.41 13.56 -4.91
C HIS A 37 -7.63 13.79 -5.81
N PRO A 38 -7.63 14.75 -6.75
CA PRO A 38 -8.80 15.02 -7.60
C PRO A 38 -9.14 13.90 -8.59
N GLN A 39 -8.14 13.09 -8.97
CA GLN A 39 -8.26 12.05 -10.00
C GLN A 39 -7.90 10.63 -9.52
N LYS A 40 -7.29 10.49 -8.33
CA LYS A 40 -6.68 9.22 -7.90
C LYS A 40 -7.37 8.70 -6.64
N SER A 41 -8.50 8.02 -6.83
CA SER A 41 -9.24 7.35 -5.74
C SER A 41 -8.38 6.37 -4.95
N THR A 42 -7.37 5.80 -5.59
CA THR A 42 -6.43 4.89 -4.94
C THR A 42 -5.61 5.52 -3.80
N GLU A 43 -5.45 6.85 -3.77
CA GLU A 43 -4.81 7.53 -2.62
C GLU A 43 -5.65 7.37 -1.34
N ASN A 44 -6.96 7.59 -1.46
CA ASN A 44 -7.91 7.34 -0.36
C ASN A 44 -7.85 5.86 0.05
N SER A 45 -7.97 4.95 -0.92
CA SER A 45 -8.02 3.52 -0.66
C SER A 45 -6.77 3.00 0.05
N ARG A 46 -5.56 3.36 -0.43
CA ARG A 46 -4.30 2.95 0.20
C ARG A 46 -4.18 3.44 1.63
N LEU A 47 -4.58 4.69 1.90
CA LEU A 47 -4.53 5.23 3.25
C LEU A 47 -5.55 4.56 4.18
N ILE A 48 -6.78 4.31 3.73
CA ILE A 48 -7.80 3.57 4.49
C ILE A 48 -7.29 2.18 4.88
N ILE A 49 -6.69 1.45 3.93
CA ILE A 49 -6.11 0.12 4.16
C ILE A 49 -4.98 0.20 5.21
N ALA A 50 -4.08 1.18 5.07
CA ALA A 50 -2.97 1.35 6.01
C ALA A 50 -3.47 1.66 7.44
N LEU A 51 -4.44 2.57 7.58
CA LEU A 51 -5.01 2.95 8.88
C LEU A 51 -5.76 1.80 9.54
N SER A 52 -6.56 1.07 8.76
CA SER A 52 -7.29 -0.09 9.26
C SER A 52 -6.33 -1.19 9.76
N SER A 53 -5.16 -1.33 9.13
CA SER A 53 -4.16 -2.33 9.52
C SER A 53 -3.56 -2.08 10.91
N ILE A 54 -3.58 -0.83 11.36
CA ILE A 54 -3.10 -0.40 12.68
C ILE A 54 -4.25 -0.08 13.64
N GLY A 55 -5.49 -0.44 13.30
CA GLY A 55 -6.66 -0.25 14.15
C GLY A 55 -7.16 1.20 14.25
N ARG A 56 -6.74 2.08 13.34
CA ARG A 56 -7.24 3.46 13.24
C ARG A 56 -8.45 3.52 12.30
N ASP A 57 -9.50 4.20 12.74
CA ASP A 57 -10.72 4.38 11.95
C ASP A 57 -10.51 5.46 10.88
N ALA A 58 -10.55 5.07 9.61
CA ALA A 58 -10.35 5.99 8.50
C ALA A 58 -11.51 6.99 8.29
N ARG A 59 -12.63 6.82 8.99
CA ARG A 59 -13.76 7.76 9.00
C ARG A 59 -13.52 8.97 9.92
N SER A 60 -12.47 8.93 10.74
CA SER A 60 -12.14 9.99 11.68
C SER A 60 -10.64 10.25 11.71
N VAL A 61 -10.16 10.99 10.71
CA VAL A 61 -8.74 11.37 10.58
C VAL A 61 -8.65 12.87 10.40
N ALA A 62 -8.09 13.58 11.38
CA ALA A 62 -8.04 15.05 11.38
C ALA A 62 -9.39 15.73 11.09
N GLY A 63 -10.49 15.14 11.56
CA GLY A 63 -11.86 15.64 11.34
C GLY A 63 -12.49 15.25 9.99
N PHE A 64 -11.81 14.45 9.17
CA PHE A 64 -12.30 13.99 7.87
C PHE A 64 -12.64 12.50 7.85
N ASP A 65 -13.70 12.16 7.13
CA ASP A 65 -14.01 10.79 6.73
C ASP A 65 -13.35 10.48 5.38
N LEU A 66 -12.25 9.72 5.41
CA LEU A 66 -11.49 9.36 4.21
C LEU A 66 -12.20 8.33 3.34
N THR A 67 -13.23 7.64 3.86
CA THR A 67 -14.06 6.69 3.09
C THR A 67 -15.12 7.42 2.26
N ALA A 68 -15.56 8.60 2.70
CA ALA A 68 -16.64 9.36 2.07
C ALA A 68 -16.44 9.62 0.55
N PRO A 69 -15.24 10.01 0.07
CA PRO A 69 -15.02 10.22 -1.37
C PRO A 69 -15.20 8.96 -2.21
N LEU A 70 -15.02 7.76 -1.63
CA LEU A 70 -15.22 6.50 -2.34
C LEU A 70 -16.71 6.23 -2.61
N GLY A 71 -17.64 6.93 -1.95
CA GLY A 71 -19.07 6.87 -2.26
C GLY A 71 -19.41 7.38 -3.67
N ASP A 72 -18.56 8.22 -4.26
CA ASP A 72 -18.69 8.67 -5.65
C ASP A 72 -18.06 7.63 -6.60
N PHE A 73 -18.90 6.77 -7.17
CA PHE A 73 -18.41 5.74 -8.09
C PHE A 73 -17.78 6.32 -9.37
N ASN A 74 -18.13 7.54 -9.79
CA ASN A 74 -17.45 8.19 -10.91
C ASN A 74 -16.01 8.56 -10.53
N TYR A 75 -15.78 9.03 -9.31
CA TYR A 75 -14.43 9.24 -8.79
C TYR A 75 -13.66 7.91 -8.68
N VAL A 76 -14.30 6.85 -8.19
CA VAL A 76 -13.67 5.52 -8.06
C VAL A 76 -13.17 5.00 -9.40
N LYS A 77 -14.01 5.01 -10.44
CA LYS A 77 -13.69 4.41 -11.75
C LYS A 77 -12.76 5.26 -12.64
N LYS A 78 -12.38 6.48 -12.24
CA LYS A 78 -11.48 7.35 -13.02
C LYS A 78 -10.13 6.70 -13.33
N GLN A 79 -9.62 5.85 -12.44
CA GLN A 79 -8.37 5.10 -12.65
C GLN A 79 -8.59 3.71 -13.26
N GLY A 80 -9.72 3.50 -13.95
CA GLY A 80 -10.08 2.20 -14.50
C GLY A 80 -10.28 1.14 -13.42
N LEU A 81 -10.01 -0.13 -13.76
CA LEU A 81 -10.19 -1.24 -12.82
C LEU A 81 -9.33 -1.11 -11.57
N ASN A 82 -8.16 -0.48 -11.65
CA ASN A 82 -7.29 -0.32 -10.49
C ASN A 82 -7.97 0.50 -9.38
N GLY A 83 -8.65 1.60 -9.74
CA GLY A 83 -9.43 2.39 -8.80
C GLY A 83 -10.57 1.59 -8.16
N VAL A 84 -11.26 0.78 -8.96
CA VAL A 84 -12.38 -0.07 -8.53
C VAL A 84 -11.91 -1.16 -7.55
N ILE A 85 -10.82 -1.85 -7.89
CA ILE A 85 -10.23 -2.91 -7.04
C ILE A 85 -9.82 -2.35 -5.68
N PHE A 86 -9.03 -1.27 -5.68
CA PHE A 86 -8.56 -0.67 -4.43
C PHE A 86 -9.71 -0.11 -3.59
N ALA A 87 -10.72 0.51 -4.20
CA ALA A 87 -11.89 1.00 -3.46
C ALA A 87 -12.65 -0.15 -2.80
N LEU A 88 -12.87 -1.26 -3.50
CA LEU A 88 -13.54 -2.43 -2.95
C LEU A 88 -12.76 -3.02 -1.77
N ILE A 89 -11.44 -3.23 -1.93
CA ILE A 89 -10.56 -3.69 -0.84
C ILE A 89 -10.62 -2.74 0.36
N ALA A 90 -10.51 -1.43 0.12
CA ALA A 90 -10.51 -0.44 1.20
C ALA A 90 -11.83 -0.40 1.97
N LEU A 91 -12.96 -0.50 1.28
CA LEU A 91 -14.27 -0.48 1.92
C LEU A 91 -14.60 -1.82 2.62
N ASP A 92 -14.03 -2.95 2.19
CA ASP A 92 -14.25 -4.26 2.82
C ASP A 92 -13.23 -4.63 3.88
N CYS A 93 -12.11 -3.90 3.98
CA CYS A 93 -11.05 -4.26 4.92
C CYS A 93 -11.50 -4.16 6.39
N ASN A 94 -12.52 -3.35 6.67
CA ASN A 94 -13.16 -3.22 7.97
C ASN A 94 -14.69 -3.28 7.80
N LYS A 95 -15.35 -4.18 8.53
CA LYS A 95 -16.81 -4.39 8.51
C LYS A 95 -17.62 -3.14 8.84
N ASP A 96 -17.01 -2.18 9.54
CA ASP A 96 -17.68 -0.95 9.98
C ASP A 96 -17.69 0.13 8.89
N TYR A 97 -16.95 -0.07 7.78
CA TYR A 97 -17.04 0.80 6.61
C TYR A 97 -18.24 0.41 5.74
N GLY A 98 -19.16 1.37 5.56
CA GLY A 98 -20.41 1.22 4.81
C GLY A 98 -20.21 1.24 3.28
N MET A 99 -21.05 2.00 2.57
CA MET A 99 -21.02 2.15 1.10
C MET A 99 -21.46 0.89 0.31
N SER A 100 -22.57 0.27 0.71
CA SER A 100 -23.15 -0.92 0.04
C SER A 100 -23.33 -0.72 -1.46
N ASP A 101 -23.78 0.47 -1.87
CA ASP A 101 -24.08 0.77 -3.27
C ASP A 101 -22.78 0.81 -4.10
N THR A 102 -21.78 1.56 -3.64
CA THR A 102 -20.46 1.60 -4.28
C THR A 102 -19.80 0.23 -4.29
N LYS A 103 -19.88 -0.55 -3.20
CA LYS A 103 -19.37 -1.93 -3.16
C LYS A 103 -20.03 -2.78 -4.22
N SER A 104 -21.37 -2.74 -4.32
CA SER A 104 -22.10 -3.47 -5.36
C SER A 104 -21.67 -3.05 -6.76
N GLN A 105 -21.58 -1.74 -7.01
CA GLN A 105 -21.14 -1.19 -8.30
C GLN A 105 -19.70 -1.64 -8.65
N CYS A 106 -18.80 -1.70 -7.66
CA CYS A 106 -17.44 -2.19 -7.88
C CYS A 106 -17.45 -3.67 -8.27
N VAL A 107 -18.20 -4.51 -7.54
CA VAL A 107 -18.30 -5.94 -7.84
C VAL A 107 -18.94 -6.16 -9.21
N ASP A 108 -20.02 -5.46 -9.53
CA ASP A 108 -20.72 -5.60 -10.81
C ASP A 108 -19.82 -5.18 -11.97
N LEU A 109 -19.08 -4.08 -11.83
CA LEU A 109 -18.12 -3.63 -12.85
C LEU A 109 -16.94 -4.61 -13.01
N LEU A 110 -16.43 -5.18 -11.92
CA LEU A 110 -15.36 -6.18 -12.00
C LEU A 110 -15.86 -7.43 -12.73
N LEU A 111 -17.03 -7.96 -12.37
CA LEU A 111 -17.61 -9.13 -13.04
C LEU A 111 -17.91 -8.85 -14.52
N SER A 112 -18.39 -7.65 -14.86
CA SER A 112 -18.64 -7.30 -16.27
C SER A 112 -17.36 -7.08 -17.09
N ARG A 113 -16.20 -7.00 -16.45
CA ARG A 113 -14.89 -6.77 -17.08
C ARG A 113 -14.00 -8.00 -17.04
N GLU A 114 -14.52 -9.16 -16.63
CA GLU A 114 -13.82 -10.43 -16.76
C GLU A 114 -13.52 -10.69 -18.24
N CYS A 115 -12.28 -11.07 -18.54
CA CYS A 115 -11.85 -11.45 -19.89
C CYS A 115 -12.43 -12.81 -20.29
N ASP A 116 -12.51 -13.06 -21.60
CA ASP A 116 -12.88 -14.38 -22.12
C ASP A 116 -11.93 -15.46 -21.61
N GLY A 117 -12.51 -16.53 -21.04
CA GLY A 117 -11.75 -17.60 -20.40
C GLY A 117 -11.14 -17.21 -19.04
N GLY A 118 -11.62 -16.15 -18.40
CA GLY A 118 -11.27 -15.76 -17.03
C GLY A 118 -10.18 -14.69 -16.93
N GLY A 119 -10.08 -14.11 -15.74
CA GLY A 119 -9.06 -13.09 -15.42
C GLY A 119 -9.48 -11.67 -15.79
N TRP A 120 -8.58 -10.71 -15.53
CA TRP A 120 -8.81 -9.28 -15.71
C TRP A 120 -7.57 -8.58 -16.25
N ALA A 121 -7.78 -7.47 -16.94
CA ALA A 121 -6.73 -6.61 -17.50
C ALA A 121 -6.96 -5.15 -17.08
N LEU A 122 -5.91 -4.34 -16.99
CA LEU A 122 -6.03 -2.94 -16.63
C LEU A 122 -6.82 -2.15 -17.69
N GLY A 123 -6.57 -2.48 -18.97
CA GLY A 123 -7.26 -1.94 -20.13
C GLY A 123 -8.22 -2.95 -20.78
N LEU A 124 -8.50 -2.74 -22.07
CA LEU A 124 -9.15 -3.76 -22.89
C LEU A 124 -8.09 -4.73 -23.41
N GLY A 125 -8.36 -6.03 -23.35
CA GLY A 125 -7.47 -7.03 -23.92
C GLY A 125 -7.36 -8.30 -23.09
N THR A 126 -6.16 -8.87 -23.08
CA THR A 126 -5.84 -10.14 -22.43
C THR A 126 -5.60 -9.98 -20.95
N ALA A 127 -6.06 -10.95 -20.16
CA ALA A 127 -5.86 -10.97 -18.71
C ALA A 127 -4.38 -10.86 -18.32
N GLU A 128 -4.12 -10.03 -17.32
CA GLU A 128 -2.79 -9.77 -16.74
C GLU A 128 -2.72 -10.41 -15.36
N ALA A 129 -1.56 -10.97 -14.99
CA ALA A 129 -1.44 -11.75 -13.76
C ALA A 129 -1.66 -10.89 -12.50
N ASP A 130 -1.10 -9.69 -12.46
CA ASP A 130 -1.24 -8.74 -11.36
C ASP A 130 -2.68 -8.24 -11.21
N ILE A 131 -3.31 -7.77 -12.29
CA ILE A 131 -4.69 -7.28 -12.25
C ILE A 131 -5.68 -8.41 -11.94
N THR A 132 -5.46 -9.61 -12.50
CA THR A 132 -6.27 -10.79 -12.19
C THR A 132 -6.20 -11.13 -10.70
N ALA A 133 -4.99 -11.18 -10.14
CA ALA A 133 -4.79 -11.48 -8.74
C ALA A 133 -5.39 -10.41 -7.81
N MET A 134 -5.25 -9.14 -8.16
CA MET A 134 -5.86 -8.02 -7.42
C MET A 134 -7.39 -8.10 -7.46
N ALA A 135 -7.99 -8.40 -8.63
CA ALA A 135 -9.43 -8.56 -8.76
C ALA A 135 -9.97 -9.75 -7.95
N ILE A 136 -9.30 -10.91 -7.98
CA ILE A 136 -9.62 -12.07 -7.14
C ILE A 136 -9.61 -11.68 -5.66
N THR A 137 -8.56 -10.96 -5.23
CA THR A 137 -8.42 -10.52 -3.84
C THR A 137 -9.57 -9.63 -3.41
N ALA A 138 -9.99 -8.69 -4.26
CA ALA A 138 -11.11 -7.79 -3.98
C ALA A 138 -12.48 -8.50 -4.00
N LEU A 139 -12.65 -9.47 -4.90
CA LEU A 139 -13.90 -10.20 -5.09
C LEU A 139 -14.10 -11.35 -4.08
N ALA A 140 -13.04 -11.83 -3.43
CA ALA A 140 -13.08 -12.98 -2.53
C ALA A 140 -14.21 -12.97 -1.47
N PRO A 141 -14.61 -11.82 -0.88
CA PRO A 141 -15.73 -11.79 0.07
C PRO A 141 -17.11 -12.06 -0.56
N TYR A 142 -17.24 -12.02 -1.88
CA TYR A 142 -18.52 -11.98 -2.59
C TYR A 142 -18.90 -13.33 -3.20
N ARG A 143 -19.93 -13.98 -2.64
CA ARG A 143 -20.43 -15.28 -3.15
C ARG A 143 -20.81 -15.26 -4.63
N LYS A 144 -21.38 -14.17 -5.13
CA LYS A 144 -21.75 -14.02 -6.55
C LYS A 144 -20.56 -14.06 -7.51
N ALA A 145 -19.34 -13.81 -7.00
CA ALA A 145 -18.11 -13.82 -7.77
C ALA A 145 -17.39 -15.16 -7.78
N ALA A 146 -17.87 -16.18 -7.05
CA ALA A 146 -17.15 -17.45 -6.87
C ALA A 146 -16.74 -18.12 -8.20
N ALA A 147 -17.64 -18.17 -9.19
CA ALA A 147 -17.33 -18.77 -10.48
C ALA A 147 -16.29 -17.98 -11.28
N ALA A 148 -16.32 -16.65 -11.21
CA ALA A 148 -15.31 -15.80 -11.85
C ALA A 148 -13.95 -15.91 -11.15
N ILE A 149 -13.95 -16.05 -9.83
CA ILE A 149 -12.73 -16.29 -9.05
C ILE A 149 -12.07 -17.61 -9.45
N GLU A 150 -12.83 -18.71 -9.55
CA GLU A 150 -12.31 -20.01 -10.00
C GLU A 150 -11.64 -19.90 -11.39
N ARG A 151 -12.32 -19.28 -12.36
CA ARG A 151 -11.74 -19.04 -13.69
C ARG A 151 -10.52 -18.12 -13.64
N GLY A 152 -10.53 -17.10 -12.78
CA GLY A 152 -9.39 -16.24 -12.54
C GLY A 152 -8.19 -17.01 -12.00
N VAL A 153 -8.39 -17.93 -11.06
CA VAL A 153 -7.33 -18.81 -10.53
C VAL A 153 -6.78 -19.73 -11.61
N GLU A 154 -7.64 -20.33 -12.43
CA GLU A 154 -7.22 -21.12 -13.59
C GLU A 154 -6.40 -20.28 -14.57
N LYS A 155 -6.83 -19.04 -14.84
CA LYS A 155 -6.09 -18.10 -15.68
C LYS A 155 -4.72 -17.79 -15.08
N LEU A 156 -4.60 -17.54 -13.77
CA LEU A 156 -3.31 -17.34 -13.13
C LEU A 156 -2.41 -18.56 -13.30
N SER A 157 -2.91 -19.78 -13.08
CA SER A 157 -2.15 -21.01 -13.32
C SER A 157 -1.63 -21.11 -14.76
N ALA A 158 -2.42 -20.66 -15.74
CA ALA A 158 -2.02 -20.64 -17.14
C ALA A 158 -1.01 -19.53 -17.49
N LEU A 159 -1.07 -18.39 -16.78
CA LEU A 159 -0.14 -17.26 -16.94
C LEU A 159 1.20 -17.47 -16.23
N GLN A 160 1.34 -18.49 -15.40
CA GLN A 160 2.58 -18.76 -14.68
C GLN A 160 3.67 -19.27 -15.61
N ASN A 161 4.84 -18.63 -15.55
CA ASN A 161 6.02 -18.97 -16.35
C ASN A 161 6.64 -20.30 -15.92
N ALA A 162 7.50 -20.84 -16.80
CA ALA A 162 8.20 -22.11 -16.59
C ALA A 162 9.10 -22.14 -15.34
N ASN A 163 9.58 -20.98 -14.88
CA ASN A 163 10.36 -20.79 -13.65
C ASN A 163 9.48 -20.49 -12.42
N GLY A 164 8.16 -20.57 -12.55
CA GLY A 164 7.18 -20.29 -11.50
C GLY A 164 6.79 -18.81 -11.37
N SER A 165 7.44 -17.89 -12.09
CA SER A 165 7.20 -16.44 -12.00
C SER A 165 5.96 -16.00 -12.77
N PHE A 166 5.66 -14.70 -12.70
CA PHE A 166 4.59 -14.05 -13.42
C PHE A 166 5.11 -12.79 -14.11
N SER A 167 4.63 -12.58 -15.34
CA SER A 167 5.02 -11.43 -16.15
C SER A 167 3.93 -10.36 -16.20
N SER A 168 4.35 -9.10 -16.24
CA SER A 168 3.52 -7.93 -16.58
C SER A 168 4.17 -7.22 -17.76
N GLY A 169 3.40 -6.93 -18.81
CA GLY A 169 3.94 -6.38 -20.06
C GLY A 169 5.01 -7.25 -20.73
N GLY A 170 5.01 -8.57 -20.47
CA GLY A 170 6.01 -9.51 -20.97
C GLY A 170 7.29 -9.61 -20.13
N VAL A 171 7.41 -8.85 -19.03
CA VAL A 171 8.57 -8.84 -18.15
C VAL A 171 8.23 -9.50 -16.82
N GLU A 172 9.08 -10.41 -16.35
CA GLU A 172 8.93 -11.06 -15.04
C GLU A 172 9.19 -10.06 -13.91
N THR A 173 8.24 -9.92 -12.98
CA THR A 173 8.38 -8.94 -11.88
C THR A 173 8.06 -9.54 -10.52
N SER A 174 8.75 -9.04 -9.48
CA SER A 174 8.47 -9.38 -8.08
C SER A 174 7.04 -8.98 -7.68
N GLU A 175 6.55 -7.86 -8.19
CA GLU A 175 5.23 -7.31 -7.89
C GLU A 175 4.11 -8.23 -8.42
N SER A 176 4.23 -8.75 -9.65
CA SER A 176 3.25 -9.70 -10.19
C SER A 176 3.21 -10.99 -9.36
N CYS A 177 4.38 -11.55 -9.00
CA CYS A 177 4.46 -12.70 -8.10
C CYS A 177 3.84 -12.39 -6.73
N SER A 178 4.05 -11.19 -6.21
CA SER A 178 3.49 -10.74 -4.93
C SER A 178 1.96 -10.69 -4.96
N GLN A 179 1.36 -10.11 -6.00
CA GLN A 179 -0.10 -10.07 -6.13
C GLN A 179 -0.69 -11.46 -6.21
N VAL A 180 -0.11 -12.35 -7.02
CA VAL A 180 -0.59 -13.74 -7.13
C VAL A 180 -0.50 -14.44 -5.79
N LEU A 181 0.60 -14.31 -5.05
CA LEU A 181 0.74 -14.92 -3.74
C LEU A 181 -0.33 -14.42 -2.74
N VAL A 182 -0.66 -13.12 -2.78
CA VAL A 182 -1.77 -12.55 -1.98
C VAL A 182 -3.12 -13.14 -2.38
N ALA A 183 -3.41 -13.22 -3.69
CA ALA A 183 -4.67 -13.73 -4.20
C ALA A 183 -4.89 -15.20 -3.79
N LEU A 184 -3.89 -16.05 -4.04
CA LEU A 184 -3.94 -17.47 -3.69
C LEU A 184 -4.14 -17.67 -2.18
N SER A 185 -3.39 -16.94 -1.36
CA SER A 185 -3.54 -16.98 0.10
C SER A 185 -4.94 -16.54 0.54
N THR A 186 -5.51 -15.54 -0.14
CA THR A 186 -6.84 -15.00 0.16
C THR A 186 -7.95 -16.01 -0.13
N VAL A 187 -7.82 -16.79 -1.21
CA VAL A 187 -8.80 -17.82 -1.59
C VAL A 187 -8.47 -19.22 -1.03
N GLY A 188 -7.49 -19.32 -0.13
CA GLY A 188 -7.16 -20.56 0.57
C GLY A 188 -6.31 -21.56 -0.22
N ILE A 189 -5.62 -21.11 -1.26
CA ILE A 189 -4.75 -21.95 -2.10
C ILE A 189 -3.29 -21.82 -1.64
N ASN A 190 -2.66 -22.96 -1.40
CA ASN A 190 -1.25 -22.99 -1.02
C ASN A 190 -0.35 -22.84 -2.25
N ALA A 191 0.18 -21.64 -2.45
CA ALA A 191 1.06 -21.28 -3.56
C ALA A 191 2.36 -22.10 -3.69
N HIS A 192 2.75 -22.89 -2.68
CA HIS A 192 3.92 -23.78 -2.70
C HIS A 192 3.56 -25.27 -2.85
N LYS A 193 2.28 -25.64 -2.71
CA LYS A 193 1.84 -27.05 -2.71
C LYS A 193 0.77 -27.38 -3.73
N ASP A 194 -0.02 -26.41 -4.17
CA ASP A 194 -1.06 -26.63 -5.17
C ASP A 194 -0.40 -26.90 -6.53
N SER A 195 -0.71 -28.07 -7.10
CA SER A 195 -0.06 -28.55 -8.33
C SER A 195 -0.31 -27.64 -9.53
N ARG A 196 -1.39 -26.84 -9.53
CA ARG A 196 -1.65 -25.85 -10.57
C ARG A 196 -0.54 -24.79 -10.62
N PHE A 197 0.03 -24.46 -9.46
CA PHE A 197 1.00 -23.39 -9.28
C PHE A 197 2.46 -23.86 -9.16
N ILE A 198 2.75 -25.09 -9.59
CA ILE A 198 4.10 -25.66 -9.65
C ILE A 198 4.45 -25.91 -11.12
N LYS A 199 5.43 -25.17 -11.65
CA LYS A 199 5.94 -25.31 -13.03
C LYS A 199 7.40 -25.75 -12.98
N ASN A 200 7.70 -26.90 -13.59
CA ASN A 200 9.04 -27.49 -13.62
C ASN A 200 9.70 -27.59 -12.23
N GLY A 201 8.91 -27.89 -11.20
CA GLY A 201 9.38 -27.98 -9.81
C GLY A 201 9.49 -26.64 -9.08
N ASN A 202 9.23 -25.51 -9.74
CA ASN A 202 9.23 -24.18 -9.12
C ASN A 202 7.81 -23.72 -8.82
N SER A 203 7.57 -23.32 -7.58
CA SER A 203 6.29 -22.77 -7.16
C SER A 203 6.21 -21.25 -7.36
N ALA A 204 5.00 -20.69 -7.22
CA ALA A 204 4.80 -19.24 -7.20
C ALA A 204 5.52 -18.56 -6.02
N LEU A 205 5.67 -19.28 -4.89
CA LEU A 205 6.44 -18.79 -3.74
C LEU A 205 7.94 -18.77 -4.03
N ASP A 206 8.48 -19.85 -4.61
CA ASP A 206 9.91 -19.94 -4.97
C ASP A 206 10.28 -18.82 -5.93
N ALA A 207 9.41 -18.54 -6.90
CA ALA A 207 9.62 -17.49 -7.86
C ALA A 207 9.67 -16.10 -7.23
N LEU A 208 8.77 -15.78 -6.27
CA LEU A 208 8.87 -14.52 -5.52
C LEU A 208 10.19 -14.43 -4.74
N CYS A 209 10.57 -15.51 -4.06
CA CYS A 209 11.80 -15.56 -3.28
C CYS A 209 13.07 -15.38 -4.13
N ALA A 210 13.03 -15.74 -5.41
CA ALA A 210 14.15 -15.54 -6.34
C ALA A 210 14.46 -14.05 -6.62
N PHE A 211 13.51 -13.13 -6.36
CA PHE A 211 13.75 -11.69 -6.49
C PHE A 211 14.42 -11.07 -5.24
N TYR A 212 14.67 -11.84 -4.18
CA TYR A 212 15.38 -11.34 -3.01
C TYR A 212 16.87 -11.14 -3.30
N VAL A 213 17.38 -9.94 -3.07
CA VAL A 213 18.76 -9.54 -3.43
C VAL A 213 19.63 -9.17 -2.24
N GLY A 214 19.26 -9.64 -1.03
CA GLY A 214 19.96 -9.26 0.19
C GLY A 214 19.51 -7.88 0.66
N GLY A 215 18.61 -7.87 1.64
CA GLY A 215 18.05 -6.66 2.21
C GLY A 215 16.87 -6.04 1.46
N GLY A 216 16.31 -6.74 0.48
CA GLY A 216 15.09 -6.30 -0.20
C GLY A 216 14.80 -7.18 -1.39
N PHE A 217 13.73 -6.84 -2.11
CA PHE A 217 13.35 -7.48 -3.35
C PHE A 217 13.66 -6.55 -4.52
N ALA A 218 14.20 -7.10 -5.59
CA ALA A 218 14.36 -6.38 -6.85
C ALA A 218 13.04 -6.39 -7.63
N HIS A 219 12.84 -5.37 -8.46
CA HIS A 219 11.70 -5.31 -9.37
C HIS A 219 11.80 -6.41 -10.45
N MET A 220 12.95 -6.45 -11.13
CA MET A 220 13.31 -7.47 -12.12
C MET A 220 14.48 -8.31 -11.62
N ALA A 221 14.61 -9.52 -12.17
CA ALA A 221 15.79 -10.35 -11.94
C ALA A 221 17.08 -9.57 -12.26
N ASN A 222 18.12 -9.80 -11.45
CA ASN A 222 19.42 -9.11 -11.53
C ASN A 222 19.40 -7.59 -11.24
N GLY A 223 18.27 -7.05 -10.77
CA GLY A 223 18.19 -5.68 -10.25
C GLY A 223 18.74 -5.53 -8.83
N GLY A 224 18.80 -4.29 -8.35
CA GLY A 224 19.03 -3.99 -6.94
C GLY A 224 17.72 -3.93 -6.15
N ALA A 225 17.82 -3.80 -4.82
CA ALA A 225 16.65 -3.67 -3.96
C ALA A 225 15.80 -2.46 -4.37
N ASN A 226 14.50 -2.70 -4.57
CA ASN A 226 13.51 -1.70 -4.96
C ASN A 226 12.47 -1.56 -3.83
N SER A 227 12.11 -0.33 -3.47
CA SER A 227 11.21 -0.05 -2.35
C SER A 227 9.80 -0.64 -2.55
N MET A 228 9.24 -0.48 -3.75
CA MET A 228 7.91 -1.00 -4.09
C MET A 228 7.92 -2.52 -4.13
N ALA A 229 8.86 -3.14 -4.86
CA ALA A 229 9.00 -4.58 -4.90
C ALA A 229 9.16 -5.17 -3.48
N THR A 230 9.96 -4.52 -2.64
CA THR A 230 10.18 -4.92 -1.25
C THR A 230 8.90 -4.80 -0.43
N GLU A 231 8.14 -3.71 -0.55
CA GLU A 231 6.88 -3.57 0.18
C GLU A 231 5.85 -4.62 -0.26
N GLN A 232 5.72 -4.86 -1.57
CA GLN A 232 4.79 -5.85 -2.10
C GLN A 232 5.15 -7.27 -1.72
N ALA A 233 6.42 -7.64 -1.85
CA ALA A 233 6.89 -8.95 -1.43
C ALA A 233 6.70 -9.15 0.09
N ALA A 234 6.96 -8.11 0.90
CA ALA A 234 6.79 -8.19 2.34
C ALA A 234 5.33 -8.45 2.74
N TYR A 235 4.35 -7.73 2.17
CA TYR A 235 2.96 -8.01 2.49
C TYR A 235 2.46 -9.33 1.88
N ALA A 236 3.03 -9.77 0.75
CA ALA A 236 2.67 -11.04 0.12
C ALA A 236 3.13 -12.23 0.95
N LEU A 237 4.36 -12.20 1.45
CA LEU A 237 4.87 -13.19 2.40
C LEU A 237 4.07 -13.17 3.71
N CYS A 238 3.66 -11.98 4.18
CA CYS A 238 2.75 -11.85 5.31
C CYS A 238 1.38 -12.50 5.01
N ALA A 239 0.80 -12.28 3.83
CA ALA A 239 -0.46 -12.90 3.44
C ALA A 239 -0.36 -14.44 3.44
N TYR A 240 0.74 -14.97 2.89
CA TYR A 240 1.00 -16.40 2.85
C TYR A 240 1.18 -17.01 4.24
N ASP A 241 1.96 -16.36 5.11
CA ASP A 241 2.12 -16.78 6.50
C ASP A 241 0.80 -16.77 7.27
N ARG A 242 -0.03 -15.73 7.07
CA ARG A 242 -1.38 -15.65 7.66
C ARG A 242 -2.26 -16.81 7.21
N PHE A 243 -2.25 -17.13 5.91
CA PHE A 243 -2.96 -18.28 5.35
C PHE A 243 -2.50 -19.60 5.98
N LEU A 244 -1.19 -19.86 6.04
CA LEU A 244 -0.64 -21.08 6.64
C LEU A 244 -0.99 -21.20 8.13
N SER A 245 -1.13 -20.06 8.82
CA SER A 245 -1.45 -19.99 10.24
C SER A 245 -2.95 -19.97 10.54
N GLY A 246 -3.82 -20.09 9.52
CA GLY A 246 -5.28 -20.03 9.70
C GLY A 246 -5.79 -18.68 10.20
N ARG A 247 -5.02 -17.60 10.03
CA ARG A 247 -5.41 -16.23 10.40
C ARG A 247 -6.29 -15.62 9.30
N SER A 248 -6.99 -14.53 9.61
CA SER A 248 -7.74 -13.79 8.59
C SER A 248 -6.83 -13.33 7.44
N SER A 249 -7.37 -13.21 6.22
CA SER A 249 -6.60 -12.78 5.05
C SER A 249 -5.95 -11.41 5.26
N LEU A 250 -4.95 -11.07 4.42
CA LEU A 250 -4.15 -9.85 4.55
C LEU A 250 -5.03 -8.59 4.72
N TYR A 251 -6.03 -8.45 3.85
CA TYR A 251 -6.93 -7.30 3.82
C TYR A 251 -8.18 -7.44 4.68
N ASN A 252 -8.47 -8.61 5.27
CA ASN A 252 -9.57 -8.74 6.24
C ASN A 252 -9.06 -8.33 7.63
N MET A 253 -9.29 -7.08 8.02
CA MET A 253 -8.77 -6.48 9.26
C MET A 253 -9.79 -6.47 10.39
N ASN A 254 -10.84 -7.28 10.29
CA ASN A 254 -11.85 -7.42 11.35
C ASN A 254 -11.30 -8.07 12.63
N ASP A 255 -10.09 -8.66 12.56
CA ASP A 255 -9.34 -9.19 13.69
C ASP A 255 -8.42 -8.16 14.36
N VAL A 256 -8.34 -6.93 13.85
CA VAL A 256 -7.51 -5.86 14.41
C VAL A 256 -8.28 -5.12 15.50
N SER A 257 -7.69 -5.03 16.69
CA SER A 257 -8.29 -4.26 17.79
C SER A 257 -8.28 -2.76 17.47
N PRO A 258 -9.42 -2.07 17.62
CA PRO A 258 -9.46 -0.61 17.49
C PRO A 258 -8.50 0.05 18.47
N VAL A 259 -7.79 1.07 18.00
CA VAL A 259 -6.96 1.92 18.85
C VAL A 259 -7.68 3.25 18.97
N SER A 260 -8.18 3.57 20.17
CA SER A 260 -8.81 4.87 20.44
C SER A 260 -7.85 6.02 20.14
N PRO A 261 -8.36 7.19 19.73
CA PRO A 261 -7.56 8.41 19.71
C PRO A 261 -6.90 8.57 21.08
N ALA A 262 -5.60 8.84 21.12
CA ALA A 262 -5.01 9.31 22.36
C ALA A 262 -5.73 10.62 22.72
N GLU A 263 -6.15 10.79 23.98
CA GLU A 263 -6.60 12.11 24.43
C GLU A 263 -5.54 13.15 24.03
N PRO A 264 -5.94 14.34 23.57
CA PRO A 264 -5.00 15.43 23.38
C PRO A 264 -4.22 15.57 24.68
N THR A 265 -2.91 15.38 24.63
CA THR A 265 -2.05 15.73 25.76
C THR A 265 -1.91 17.25 25.75
N ASP A 266 -3.01 17.94 26.02
CA ASP A 266 -3.05 19.34 26.43
C ASP A 266 -2.46 19.42 27.86
N LYS A 267 -1.17 19.11 27.98
CA LYS A 267 -0.39 19.67 29.08
C LYS A 267 0.16 20.98 28.55
N PRO A 268 -0.31 22.15 29.04
CA PRO A 268 0.20 23.42 28.56
C PRO A 268 1.70 23.48 28.84
N THR A 269 2.49 23.55 27.78
CA THR A 269 3.89 23.94 27.88
C THR A 269 3.92 25.31 28.56
N PRO A 270 4.65 25.50 29.68
CA PRO A 270 4.66 26.78 30.37
C PRO A 270 5.17 27.86 29.43
N LYS A 271 4.34 28.88 29.23
CA LYS A 271 4.66 30.07 28.43
C LYS A 271 5.94 30.73 28.98
N PRO A 272 6.92 31.09 28.15
CA PRO A 272 8.08 31.86 28.61
C PRO A 272 7.60 33.21 29.12
N THR A 273 7.77 33.46 30.42
CA THR A 273 7.57 34.77 31.05
C THR A 273 8.85 35.60 30.89
N GLY A 274 9.04 36.14 29.68
CA GLY A 274 10.05 37.15 29.39
C GLY A 274 9.40 38.52 29.23
N LYS A 275 9.64 39.42 30.18
CA LYS A 275 9.23 40.83 30.15
C LYS A 275 9.93 41.57 28.99
N PRO A 276 9.25 42.41 28.18
CA PRO A 276 9.90 43.16 27.11
C PRO A 276 10.61 44.41 27.64
N THR A 277 11.84 44.66 27.19
CA THR A 277 12.52 45.97 27.31
C THR A 277 12.48 46.65 25.94
N ALA A 278 12.08 47.92 25.93
CA ALA A 278 11.76 48.70 24.74
C ALA A 278 13.00 49.24 23.99
N ALA A 279 12.96 49.09 22.65
CA ALA A 279 13.18 50.02 21.53
C ALA A 279 14.38 51.02 21.54
N PRO A 280 14.86 51.46 20.34
CA PRO A 280 14.10 52.47 19.61
C PRO A 280 13.91 52.23 18.10
N THR A 281 12.86 52.90 17.64
CA THR A 281 12.21 53.05 16.34
C THR A 281 13.08 53.67 15.26
N ASP A 282 12.90 53.25 14.01
CA ASP A 282 12.72 54.18 12.88
C ASP A 282 11.87 53.56 11.76
N ALA A 283 11.20 54.43 11.00
CA ALA A 283 9.87 54.23 10.43
C ALA A 283 9.80 53.75 8.95
N ALA A 284 8.80 52.88 8.69
CA ALA A 284 7.81 52.84 7.58
C ALA A 284 8.23 52.84 6.07
N PRO A 285 7.34 52.46 5.12
CA PRO A 285 6.32 51.38 5.12
C PRO A 285 6.32 50.51 3.83
N SER A 286 5.51 49.44 3.86
CA SER A 286 4.82 48.72 2.77
C SER A 286 5.48 48.56 1.39
N ASP A 287 5.59 47.30 0.93
CA ASP A 287 4.77 46.88 -0.22
C ASP A 287 4.73 45.35 -0.39
N ALA A 288 3.53 44.89 -0.73
CA ALA A 288 3.26 43.56 -1.22
C ALA A 288 3.81 43.41 -2.64
N ALA A 289 4.57 42.35 -2.89
CA ALA A 289 4.90 41.95 -4.26
C ALA A 289 5.02 40.42 -4.35
N TYR A 290 4.06 39.83 -5.04
CA TYR A 290 4.33 38.66 -5.86
C TYR A 290 5.57 38.94 -6.72
N SER A 291 6.56 38.06 -6.68
CA SER A 291 7.59 38.04 -7.71
C SER A 291 8.01 36.61 -8.04
N THR A 292 8.15 36.43 -9.35
CA THR A 292 8.28 35.24 -10.17
C THR A 292 9.73 34.86 -10.43
N ALA A 293 10.02 33.55 -10.41
CA ALA A 293 11.05 32.84 -11.20
C ALA A 293 12.54 33.26 -10.98
N PRO A 294 13.59 32.52 -11.45
CA PRO A 294 13.60 31.47 -12.47
C PRO A 294 14.53 30.26 -12.22
N ALA A 295 14.59 29.38 -13.24
CA ALA A 295 15.68 28.46 -13.60
C ALA A 295 15.80 27.16 -12.77
N THR A 296 16.02 25.97 -13.33
CA THR A 296 16.48 25.57 -14.68
C THR A 296 16.27 24.05 -14.83
N ASP A 297 15.99 23.62 -16.05
CA ASP A 297 16.05 22.23 -16.51
C ASP A 297 17.32 21.51 -16.07
N THR A 298 17.17 20.26 -15.60
CA THR A 298 17.95 19.13 -16.14
C THR A 298 17.14 17.85 -15.96
N ALA A 299 16.94 17.17 -17.09
CA ALA A 299 16.18 15.94 -17.26
C ALA A 299 16.84 14.68 -16.64
N ALA A 300 16.06 13.58 -16.68
CA ALA A 300 16.36 12.17 -16.38
C ALA A 300 15.82 11.70 -15.01
N THR A 301 14.86 10.78 -14.86
CA THR A 301 14.28 9.77 -15.76
C THR A 301 12.85 9.43 -15.30
N ASP A 302 11.84 9.79 -16.11
CA ASP A 302 10.49 9.23 -16.06
C ASP A 302 10.41 8.04 -17.01
N ALA A 303 10.19 6.84 -16.48
CA ALA A 303 9.67 5.69 -17.23
C ALA A 303 9.27 4.56 -16.26
N ALA A 304 7.97 4.45 -15.97
CA ALA A 304 7.21 3.19 -15.93
C ALA A 304 5.88 3.39 -15.17
N TYR A 305 4.93 4.07 -15.80
CA TYR A 305 3.50 3.71 -15.79
C TYR A 305 2.92 4.45 -16.98
N THR A 306 2.82 3.76 -18.11
CA THR A 306 2.30 4.33 -19.35
C THR A 306 0.82 4.64 -19.20
N ASP A 307 0.50 5.94 -19.20
CA ASP A 307 -0.80 6.44 -19.65
C ASP A 307 -0.95 6.10 -21.13
N ALA A 308 -1.93 5.24 -21.44
CA ALA A 308 -2.47 5.11 -22.79
C ALA A 308 -3.86 5.76 -22.80
N PRO A 309 -4.13 6.73 -23.69
CA PRO A 309 -5.46 7.31 -23.81
C PRO A 309 -6.37 6.34 -24.55
N ALA A 310 -7.47 5.93 -23.93
CA ALA A 310 -8.59 5.32 -24.65
C ALA A 310 -9.48 6.45 -25.17
N THR A 311 -9.34 6.77 -26.46
CA THR A 311 -10.35 7.53 -27.21
C THR A 311 -11.46 6.57 -27.63
N ASP A 312 -12.70 6.89 -27.29
CA ASP A 312 -13.79 6.96 -28.26
C ASP A 312 -14.96 7.77 -27.69
N ALA A 313 -15.43 8.68 -28.54
CA ALA A 313 -16.44 9.69 -28.26
C ALA A 313 -17.82 9.27 -28.80
N VAL A 314 -18.88 9.77 -28.15
CA VAL A 314 -20.18 10.05 -28.78
C VAL A 314 -20.58 11.48 -28.32
N PRO A 315 -21.13 12.35 -29.20
CA PRO A 315 -20.86 13.78 -29.15
C PRO A 315 -21.96 14.59 -28.46
N THR A 316 -21.57 15.68 -27.78
CA THR A 316 -22.36 16.92 -27.64
C THR A 316 -21.45 18.12 -27.33
N ASP A 317 -21.95 19.28 -27.73
CA ASP A 317 -21.31 20.58 -27.97
C ASP A 317 -20.46 21.25 -26.87
N THR A 318 -19.36 21.84 -27.36
CA THR A 318 -18.85 23.22 -27.14
C THR A 318 -18.43 23.74 -25.74
N SER A 319 -17.10 23.93 -25.64
CA SER A 319 -16.33 25.03 -25.00
C SER A 319 -16.40 25.27 -23.48
N ALA A 320 -15.26 25.05 -22.79
CA ALA A 320 -14.37 26.13 -22.33
C ALA A 320 -13.13 25.56 -21.61
N ALA A 321 -11.96 26.07 -21.98
CA ALA A 321 -10.67 25.74 -21.37
C ALA A 321 -10.55 26.32 -19.96
N SER A 322 -9.90 25.59 -19.05
CA SER A 322 -9.30 26.16 -17.84
C SER A 322 -8.06 25.35 -17.46
N THR A 323 -6.92 26.01 -17.59
CA THR A 323 -5.61 25.56 -17.16
C THR A 323 -5.54 25.61 -15.63
N SER A 324 -5.02 24.54 -15.01
CA SER A 324 -4.71 24.55 -13.58
C SER A 324 -3.35 23.89 -13.31
N PRO A 325 -2.58 24.38 -12.33
CA PRO A 325 -1.17 24.08 -12.22
C PRO A 325 -0.90 22.74 -11.51
N ASN A 326 0.12 22.05 -12.02
CA ASN A 326 0.69 20.82 -11.46
C ASN A 326 1.12 21.04 -9.99
N ARG A 327 0.62 20.23 -9.05
CA ARG A 327 1.02 20.23 -7.64
C ARG A 327 1.82 18.95 -7.36
N PRO A 328 2.96 19.01 -6.64
CA PRO A 328 3.87 17.87 -6.52
C PRO A 328 3.26 16.70 -5.76
N SER A 329 3.61 15.49 -6.22
CA SER A 329 3.31 14.21 -5.60
C SER A 329 3.84 14.13 -4.16
N PHE A 330 3.07 13.49 -3.30
CA PHE A 330 3.37 13.27 -1.90
C PHE A 330 4.54 12.29 -1.72
N GLU A 331 5.72 12.81 -1.36
CA GLU A 331 6.77 12.02 -0.70
C GLU A 331 7.28 12.79 0.52
N PRO A 332 7.10 12.29 1.75
CA PRO A 332 7.67 12.92 2.94
C PRO A 332 9.16 12.54 3.09
N ASP A 333 10.04 13.51 2.86
CA ASP A 333 11.45 13.47 3.26
C ASP A 333 11.54 13.54 4.80
N ALA A 334 12.25 12.58 5.41
CA ALA A 334 12.34 12.44 6.86
C ALA A 334 13.81 12.40 7.31
N THR A 335 14.27 13.50 7.92
CA THR A 335 15.46 13.53 8.76
C THR A 335 15.09 14.02 10.15
N ALA A 336 15.10 13.13 11.14
CA ALA A 336 15.21 13.46 12.56
C ALA A 336 15.93 12.31 13.27
N GLU A 337 16.98 12.65 14.02
CA GLU A 337 17.82 11.73 14.79
C GLU A 337 17.06 11.22 16.03
N ILE A 338 17.16 9.92 16.31
CA ILE A 338 16.54 9.26 17.48
C ILE A 338 17.65 8.85 18.45
N GLU A 339 17.66 9.43 19.66
CA GLU A 339 18.40 8.90 20.80
C GLU A 339 17.73 7.61 21.28
N THR A 340 18.51 6.53 21.42
CA THR A 340 18.04 5.22 21.85
C THR A 340 18.47 4.97 23.30
N THR A 341 17.51 4.97 24.21
CA THR A 341 17.65 4.32 25.52
C THR A 341 16.37 3.53 25.82
N ASP A 342 16.43 2.23 25.58
CA ASP A 342 16.12 1.20 26.59
C ASP A 342 15.83 -0.15 25.92
N ALA A 343 16.60 -1.15 26.34
CA ALA A 343 16.49 -2.53 25.91
C ALA A 343 15.26 -3.18 26.55
N VAL A 344 14.32 -3.63 25.72
CA VAL A 344 13.22 -4.51 26.16
C VAL A 344 13.52 -5.94 25.72
N SER A 345 13.79 -6.82 26.69
CA SER A 345 13.90 -8.26 26.47
C SER A 345 12.54 -8.90 26.16
N PRO A 346 12.46 -9.94 25.32
CA PRO A 346 11.20 -10.63 25.03
C PRO A 346 10.78 -11.49 26.21
N ARG A 347 9.53 -11.33 26.67
CA ARG A 347 8.92 -12.21 27.67
C ARG A 347 8.18 -13.35 26.97
N GLU A 348 8.49 -14.58 27.38
CA GLU A 348 7.76 -15.80 27.03
C GLU A 348 6.33 -15.77 27.58
N SER A 349 5.38 -16.21 26.76
CA SER A 349 4.07 -16.68 27.21
C SER A 349 3.87 -18.11 26.68
N ALA A 350 3.91 -19.09 27.58
CA ALA A 350 3.32 -20.42 27.40
C ALA A 350 1.78 -20.28 27.34
N SER A 351 0.97 -21.09 26.65
CA SER A 351 1.02 -22.54 26.47
C SER A 351 0.04 -22.99 25.37
N ALA A 352 0.46 -23.91 24.49
CA ALA A 352 -0.38 -24.94 23.88
C ALA A 352 0.51 -26.05 23.32
N GLN A 353 0.42 -27.26 23.89
CA GLN A 353 1.08 -28.47 23.40
C GLN A 353 0.45 -28.90 22.06
N GLY A 354 1.29 -29.14 21.05
CA GLY A 354 0.87 -29.68 19.76
C GLY A 354 2.02 -29.93 18.77
N SER A 355 2.66 -31.09 18.92
CA SER A 355 3.49 -31.82 17.94
C SER A 355 4.65 -31.12 17.22
N ASP A 356 5.85 -31.60 17.52
CA ASP A 356 7.16 -31.23 16.99
C ASP A 356 7.33 -31.71 15.52
N ARG A 357 7.12 -30.84 14.52
CA ARG A 357 7.66 -31.02 13.14
C ARG A 357 7.57 -29.80 12.20
N THR A 358 7.90 -28.59 12.64
CA THR A 358 7.94 -27.40 11.75
C THR A 358 9.09 -26.41 12.02
N LYS A 359 10.05 -26.74 12.90
CA LYS A 359 11.08 -25.80 13.37
C LYS A 359 12.07 -25.29 12.30
N SER A 360 12.18 -25.94 11.14
CA SER A 360 13.14 -25.51 10.11
C SER A 360 12.60 -24.43 9.15
N GLY A 361 11.29 -24.39 8.90
CA GLY A 361 10.68 -23.39 8.01
C GLY A 361 10.46 -22.03 8.69
N SER A 362 10.08 -22.05 9.97
CA SER A 362 9.75 -20.84 10.74
C SER A 362 10.94 -19.88 10.92
N ARG A 363 12.17 -20.39 10.97
CA ARG A 363 13.38 -19.55 11.12
C ARG A 363 13.73 -18.79 9.83
N VAL A 364 13.53 -19.38 8.65
CA VAL A 364 13.79 -18.70 7.38
C VAL A 364 12.74 -17.60 7.14
N PHE A 365 11.47 -17.87 7.46
CA PHE A 365 10.40 -16.87 7.38
C PHE A 365 10.59 -15.70 8.36
N ALA A 366 10.97 -15.98 9.61
CA ALA A 366 11.28 -14.93 10.58
C ALA A 366 12.50 -14.10 10.14
N VAL A 367 13.50 -14.71 9.52
CA VAL A 367 14.69 -14.01 8.99
C VAL A 367 14.36 -13.18 7.75
N VAL A 368 13.49 -13.62 6.85
CA VAL A 368 13.09 -12.82 5.67
C VAL A 368 12.19 -11.65 6.07
N ILE A 369 11.25 -11.85 7.02
CA ILE A 369 10.43 -10.77 7.56
C ILE A 369 11.28 -9.79 8.39
N ALA A 370 12.20 -10.30 9.22
CA ALA A 370 13.13 -9.46 9.97
C ALA A 370 14.12 -8.75 9.06
N ALA A 371 14.62 -9.38 7.99
CA ALA A 371 15.49 -8.74 7.02
C ALA A 371 14.75 -7.64 6.24
N ALA A 372 13.50 -7.85 5.85
CA ALA A 372 12.67 -6.81 5.25
C ALA A 372 12.42 -5.64 6.23
N ALA A 373 12.18 -5.93 7.51
CA ALA A 373 12.01 -4.91 8.56
C ALA A 373 13.29 -4.13 8.88
N VAL A 374 14.45 -4.81 8.94
CA VAL A 374 15.77 -4.20 9.13
C VAL A 374 16.16 -3.32 7.92
N CYS A 375 15.68 -3.65 6.72
CA CYS A 375 16.02 -2.87 5.54
C CYS A 375 15.15 -1.63 5.33
N LEU A 376 13.94 -1.62 5.89
CA LEU A 376 13.17 -0.38 6.07
C LEU A 376 13.85 0.59 7.06
N LEU A 377 14.72 0.08 7.95
CA LEU A 377 15.55 0.91 8.84
C LEU A 377 16.90 1.28 8.21
N GLY A 378 17.48 0.40 7.37
CA GLY A 378 18.77 0.60 6.71
C GLY A 378 18.78 1.68 5.61
N THR A 379 17.65 1.90 4.93
CA THR A 379 17.50 2.97 3.94
C THR A 379 17.55 4.37 4.57
N ALA A 380 17.07 4.53 5.81
CA ALA A 380 17.20 5.80 6.54
C ALA A 380 18.66 6.14 6.89
N ALA A 381 19.50 5.13 7.19
CA ALA A 381 20.91 5.34 7.56
C ALA A 381 21.81 5.65 6.36
N TYR A 382 21.54 5.07 5.19
CA TYR A 382 22.34 5.28 3.97
C TYR A 382 22.24 6.73 3.44
N PHE A 383 21.07 7.36 3.55
CA PHE A 383 20.88 8.76 3.14
C PHE A 383 21.51 9.78 4.11
N VAL A 384 21.67 9.44 5.39
CA VAL A 384 22.36 10.27 6.39
C VAL A 384 23.88 10.31 6.14
N ILE A 385 24.49 9.18 5.76
CA ILE A 385 25.95 9.10 5.52
C ILE A 385 26.36 9.82 4.22
N LYS A 386 25.55 9.73 3.15
CA LYS A 386 25.85 10.39 1.86
C LYS A 386 25.70 11.92 1.93
N LYS A 387 24.85 12.45 2.81
CA LYS A 387 24.66 13.91 3.02
C LYS A 387 25.81 14.54 3.82
N ARG A 388 26.51 13.76 4.65
CA ARG A 388 27.65 14.21 5.48
C ARG A 388 28.97 14.30 4.70
N ASN A 389 29.18 13.45 3.68
CA ASN A 389 30.38 13.46 2.84
C ASN A 389 30.34 14.48 1.67
N ARG A 390 29.26 15.26 1.52
CA ARG A 390 29.15 16.37 0.55
C ARG A 390 29.28 17.75 1.20
N ARG A 391 29.55 17.82 2.51
CA ARG A 391 29.75 19.06 3.29
C ARG A 391 31.13 19.17 3.93
N GLN A 392 32.07 18.32 3.52
CA GLN A 392 33.51 18.53 3.62
C GLN A 392 34.04 18.68 2.20
#